data_AF-A0A2I3GWK6-F1
#
_entry.id   AF-A0A2I3GWK6-F1
#
_cell.length_a   1.000
_cell.length_b   1.000
_cell.length_c   1.000
_cell.angle_alpha   90.00
_cell.angle_beta   90.00
_cell.angle_gamma   90.00
#
_symmetry.space_group_name_H-M   'P 1'
#
loop_
_entity.id
_entity.type
_entity.pdbx_description
1 polymer ?
#
loop_
_entity_poly.entity_id
_entity_poly.type
_entity_poly.pdbx_seq_one_letter_code
_entity_poly.pdbx_strand_id
1 'polypeptide(L)'
;MLPAATEVQARCPKEGRVTRAVGRLGEFVQRGGTHLSFWSAVARSWDTCLYECSPNLGPWIQQVNQSWRKERFLDVPLCKEDCQRWWEDCHTSHTCKSNWHRGWDWTSGVNKCPAGALCRTFESYFPTPAALCEGLWSHSYKVSNYSRGSGRCIQMWFDSAQGNPNEEVARFYAAAMHVNAGEMLHGIGGLLLSLALMLQLWLLG
;
A
#
# COMPACT_ATOMS: atom_id res chain seq x y z
N MET A 1 -14.18 6.83 17.34
CA MET A 1 -13.64 8.00 16.62
C MET A 1 -12.26 7.60 16.12
N LEU A 2 -12.19 7.13 14.86
CA LEU A 2 -10.95 6.74 14.20
C LEU A 2 -10.18 8.02 13.84
N PRO A 3 -8.87 8.14 14.12
CA PRO A 3 -8.10 9.20 13.51
C PRO A 3 -8.06 8.90 12.00
N ALA A 4 -8.63 9.81 11.21
CA ALA A 4 -8.50 9.85 9.77
C ALA A 4 -7.08 9.50 9.35
N ALA A 5 -6.93 8.77 8.22
CA ALA A 5 -5.68 8.56 7.52
C ALA A 5 -4.76 9.76 7.77
N THR A 6 -3.77 9.58 8.64
CA THR A 6 -2.96 10.69 9.13
C THR A 6 -2.21 11.17 7.91
N GLU A 7 -2.62 12.31 7.38
CA GLU A 7 -2.03 12.92 6.20
C GLU A 7 -0.53 13.04 6.46
N VAL A 8 0.28 12.12 5.92
CA VAL A 8 1.73 12.10 6.11
C VAL A 8 2.31 13.26 5.32
N GLN A 9 2.19 14.48 5.84
CA GLN A 9 2.78 15.67 5.27
C GLN A 9 4.26 15.64 5.58
N ALA A 10 5.06 14.94 4.77
CA ALA A 10 6.51 15.01 4.82
C ALA A 10 6.95 16.45 4.54
N ARG A 11 7.04 17.28 5.58
CA ARG A 11 7.48 18.67 5.46
C ARG A 11 8.99 18.68 5.53
N CYS A 12 9.63 18.83 4.38
CA CYS A 12 11.02 19.26 4.31
C CYS A 12 11.04 20.77 4.65
N PRO A 13 11.68 21.19 5.76
CA PRO A 13 11.71 22.59 6.13
C PRO A 13 12.44 23.41 5.05
N LYS A 14 11.82 24.49 4.59
CA LYS A 14 12.54 25.59 3.94
C LYS A 14 13.25 26.39 5.02
N GLU A 15 14.45 26.84 4.74
CA GLU A 15 15.08 27.91 5.50
C GLU A 15 14.10 29.11 5.63
N GLY A 16 13.58 29.33 6.84
CA GLY A 16 13.32 30.68 7.36
C GLY A 16 12.08 31.48 6.94
N ARG A 17 10.85 30.93 6.86
CA ARG A 17 9.65 31.80 7.03
C ARG A 17 8.33 31.09 7.38
N VAL A 18 7.64 31.60 8.39
CA VAL A 18 6.34 31.15 8.92
C VAL A 18 5.24 32.08 8.41
N THR A 19 4.16 31.54 7.84
CA THR A 19 2.86 32.25 7.78
C THR A 19 1.71 31.29 8.02
N ARG A 20 0.80 31.69 8.92
CA ARG A 20 -0.43 31.01 9.37
C ARG A 20 -1.61 31.58 8.59
N ALA A 21 -2.56 30.76 8.11
CA ALA A 21 -3.99 31.10 8.12
C ALA A 21 -4.90 29.92 7.69
N VAL A 22 -6.13 30.03 8.21
CA VAL A 22 -7.35 29.21 8.18
C VAL A 22 -8.06 29.25 6.81
N GLY A 23 -8.70 28.15 6.36
CA GLY A 23 -9.89 28.23 5.48
C GLY A 23 -9.99 27.27 4.28
N ARG A 24 -11.17 26.62 4.20
CA ARG A 24 -11.89 25.87 3.13
C ARG A 24 -11.19 25.30 1.87
N LEU A 25 -11.52 24.02 1.62
CA LEU A 25 -11.39 23.25 0.38
C LEU A 25 -11.68 24.10 -0.88
N GLY A 26 -10.63 24.47 -1.62
CA GLY A 26 -10.79 25.18 -2.89
C GLY A 26 -9.55 25.90 -3.42
N GLU A 27 -8.57 26.23 -2.57
CA GLU A 27 -7.37 26.97 -3.01
C GLU A 27 -6.10 26.33 -2.42
N PHE A 28 -5.65 25.22 -3.01
CA PHE A 28 -4.34 24.64 -2.68
C PHE A 28 -3.26 25.18 -3.63
N VAL A 29 -3.10 26.51 -3.67
CA VAL A 29 -1.97 27.15 -4.36
C VAL A 29 -1.47 28.34 -3.54
N GLN A 30 -0.19 28.25 -3.13
CA GLN A 30 0.66 29.23 -2.42
C GLN A 30 0.50 29.25 -0.88
N ARG A 31 1.54 29.09 -0.04
CA ARG A 31 2.96 29.50 -0.08
C ARG A 31 3.78 28.70 0.96
N GLY A 32 5.06 28.40 0.67
CA GLY A 32 6.10 28.43 1.71
C GLY A 32 6.87 27.16 2.12
N GLY A 33 6.79 26.03 1.40
CA GLY A 33 7.65 24.84 1.63
C GLY A 33 8.21 24.30 0.32
N THR A 34 9.20 23.39 0.31
CA THR A 34 9.39 22.47 -0.81
C THR A 34 8.24 21.47 -0.73
N HIS A 35 7.07 21.96 -1.14
CA HIS A 35 5.84 21.20 -1.13
C HIS A 35 5.98 20.06 -2.13
N LEU A 36 5.37 18.90 -1.83
CA LEU A 36 5.21 17.84 -2.83
C LEU A 36 4.67 18.49 -4.12
N SER A 37 5.17 18.06 -5.28
CA SER A 37 4.59 18.49 -6.56
C SER A 37 3.08 18.20 -6.56
N PHE A 38 2.30 18.98 -7.31
CA PHE A 38 0.86 18.78 -7.42
C PHE A 38 0.52 17.32 -7.77
N TRP A 39 1.24 16.75 -8.75
CA TRP A 39 1.08 15.35 -9.16
C TRP A 39 1.47 14.35 -8.07
N SER A 40 2.53 14.63 -7.30
CA SER A 40 2.87 13.82 -6.12
C SER A 40 1.76 13.84 -5.05
N ALA A 41 1.13 15.00 -4.83
CA ALA A 41 0.04 15.12 -3.88
C ALA A 41 -1.22 14.39 -4.37
N VAL A 42 -1.54 14.47 -5.66
CA VAL A 42 -2.62 13.71 -6.31
C VAL A 42 -2.37 12.21 -6.18
N ALA A 43 -1.15 11.74 -6.46
CA ALA A 43 -0.83 10.33 -6.37
C ALA A 43 -0.96 9.79 -4.95
N ARG A 44 -0.51 10.55 -3.95
CA ARG A 44 -0.72 10.22 -2.53
C ARG A 44 -2.21 10.18 -2.15
N SER A 45 -3.00 11.13 -2.63
CA SER A 45 -4.45 11.18 -2.37
C SER A 45 -5.14 9.93 -2.89
N TRP A 46 -4.78 9.49 -4.10
CA TRP A 46 -5.32 8.27 -4.70
C TRP A 46 -4.96 7.00 -3.95
N ASP A 47 -3.71 6.87 -3.51
CA ASP A 47 -3.28 5.76 -2.65
C ASP A 47 -4.13 5.70 -1.37
N THR A 48 -4.36 6.84 -0.73
CA THR A 48 -5.23 6.91 0.47
C THR A 48 -6.66 6.52 0.14
N CYS A 49 -7.19 6.97 -1.00
CA CYS A 49 -8.53 6.62 -1.47
C CYS A 49 -8.65 5.11 -1.73
N LEU A 50 -7.69 4.50 -2.41
CA LEU A 50 -7.69 3.06 -2.67
C LEU A 50 -7.66 2.27 -1.37
N TYR A 51 -6.81 2.68 -0.42
CA TYR A 51 -6.65 2.02 0.86
C TYR A 51 -7.89 2.13 1.76
N GLU A 52 -8.53 3.31 1.83
CA GLU A 52 -9.67 3.55 2.73
C GLU A 52 -11.01 3.14 2.10
N CYS A 53 -11.15 3.26 0.77
CA CYS A 53 -12.45 3.15 0.10
C CYS A 53 -12.63 1.88 -0.74
N SER A 54 -11.56 1.17 -1.10
CA SER A 54 -11.68 0.02 -2.01
C SER A 54 -12.27 -1.20 -1.30
N PRO A 55 -13.46 -1.69 -1.71
CA PRO A 55 -14.00 -2.93 -1.18
C PRO A 55 -13.31 -4.17 -1.77
N ASN A 56 -12.40 -3.98 -2.75
CA ASN A 56 -11.82 -5.06 -3.55
C ASN A 56 -10.43 -5.51 -3.07
N LEU A 57 -9.98 -5.05 -1.90
CA LEU A 57 -8.67 -5.43 -1.35
C LEU A 57 -8.71 -6.63 -0.40
N GLY A 58 -9.89 -7.23 -0.21
CA GLY A 58 -10.13 -8.38 0.68
C GLY A 58 -9.08 -9.51 0.61
N PRO A 59 -8.68 -9.99 -0.59
CA PRO A 59 -7.71 -11.09 -0.71
C PRO A 59 -6.33 -10.82 -0.08
N TRP A 60 -5.98 -9.56 0.12
CA TRP A 60 -4.66 -9.14 0.62
C TRP A 60 -4.70 -8.61 2.05
N ILE A 61 -5.84 -8.74 2.74
CA ILE A 61 -5.96 -8.38 4.16
C ILE A 61 -5.25 -9.45 5.00
N GLN A 62 -4.28 -9.03 5.79
CA GLN A 62 -3.63 -9.85 6.80
C GLN A 62 -3.83 -9.29 8.20
N GLN A 63 -4.08 -10.19 9.15
CA GLN A 63 -4.14 -9.83 10.56
C GLN A 63 -2.76 -9.39 11.04
N VAL A 64 -2.70 -8.25 11.74
CA VAL A 64 -1.51 -7.75 12.40
C VAL A 64 -1.82 -7.45 13.86
N ASN A 65 -0.97 -7.97 14.76
CA ASN A 65 -1.09 -7.75 16.19
C ASN A 65 -0.43 -6.42 16.60
N GLN A 66 -0.91 -5.30 16.03
CA GLN A 66 -0.49 -3.96 16.43
C GLN A 66 -1.54 -3.33 17.34
N SER A 67 -1.11 -2.50 18.30
CA SER A 67 -2.01 -1.90 19.30
C SER A 67 -3.08 -0.98 18.71
N TRP A 68 -2.87 -0.44 17.50
CA TRP A 68 -3.78 0.50 16.83
C TRP A 68 -4.44 -0.04 15.56
N ARG A 69 -4.06 -1.23 15.06
CA ARG A 69 -4.64 -1.80 13.85
C ARG A 69 -4.61 -3.32 13.91
N LYS A 70 -5.77 -3.95 13.68
CA LYS A 70 -5.92 -5.42 13.65
C LYS A 70 -5.59 -6.03 12.30
N GLU A 71 -5.71 -5.27 11.23
CA GLU A 71 -5.61 -5.77 9.85
C GLU A 71 -4.81 -4.79 9.01
N ARG A 72 -4.02 -5.29 8.05
CA ARG A 72 -3.39 -4.45 7.03
C ARG A 72 -3.34 -5.15 5.68
N PHE A 73 -3.20 -4.35 4.62
CA PHE A 73 -2.90 -4.91 3.31
C PHE A 73 -1.43 -5.32 3.23
N LEU A 74 -1.18 -6.47 2.63
CA LEU A 74 0.16 -6.96 2.30
C LEU A 74 0.17 -7.44 0.84
N ASP A 75 1.19 -7.03 0.09
CA ASP A 75 1.45 -7.50 -1.28
C ASP A 75 0.28 -7.34 -2.26
N VAL A 76 -0.48 -6.25 -2.15
CA VAL A 76 -1.52 -5.91 -3.15
C VAL A 76 -0.85 -5.75 -4.52
N PRO A 77 -1.27 -6.50 -5.57
CA PRO A 77 -0.58 -6.56 -6.85
C PRO A 77 -0.90 -5.32 -7.68
N LEU A 78 -0.15 -4.24 -7.49
CA LEU A 78 -0.34 -2.99 -8.22
C LEU A 78 0.08 -3.16 -9.68
N CYS A 79 -0.71 -2.66 -10.63
CA CYS A 79 -0.33 -2.69 -12.04
C CYS A 79 0.98 -1.93 -12.29
N LYS A 80 1.84 -2.44 -13.18
CA LYS A 80 3.16 -1.84 -13.44
C LYS A 80 3.07 -0.41 -13.94
N GLU A 81 2.08 -0.08 -14.77
CA GLU A 81 1.93 1.27 -15.32
C GLU A 81 1.53 2.27 -14.25
N ASP A 82 0.67 1.87 -13.31
CA ASP A 82 0.27 2.69 -12.16
C ASP A 82 1.50 3.00 -11.28
N CYS A 83 2.29 1.98 -10.96
CA CYS A 83 3.51 2.17 -10.17
C CYS A 83 4.55 3.04 -10.89
N GLN A 84 4.77 2.80 -12.18
CA GLN A 84 5.66 3.60 -13.02
C GLN A 84 5.22 5.07 -13.04
N ARG A 85 3.93 5.31 -13.29
CA ARG A 85 3.37 6.66 -13.36
C ARG A 85 3.51 7.40 -12.04
N TRP A 86 3.22 6.72 -10.93
CA TRP A 86 3.42 7.28 -9.60
C TRP A 86 4.86 7.73 -9.38
N TRP A 87 5.82 6.88 -9.73
CA TRP A 87 7.23 7.18 -9.58
C TRP A 87 7.66 8.37 -10.44
N GLU A 88 7.23 8.43 -11.71
CA GLU A 88 7.50 9.54 -12.62
C GLU A 88 6.91 10.88 -12.11
N ASP A 89 5.71 10.86 -11.56
CA ASP A 89 5.07 12.06 -10.98
C ASP A 89 5.74 12.50 -9.67
N CYS A 90 6.53 11.63 -9.03
CA CYS A 90 7.17 11.85 -7.74
C CYS A 90 8.69 12.02 -7.77
N HIS A 91 9.42 11.56 -8.78
CA HIS A 91 10.89 11.45 -8.72
C HIS A 91 11.62 12.78 -8.42
N THR A 92 11.07 13.92 -8.87
CA THR A 92 11.59 15.28 -8.61
C THR A 92 11.18 15.88 -7.27
N SER A 93 10.17 15.31 -6.60
CA SER A 93 9.78 15.71 -5.25
C SER A 93 10.86 15.33 -4.24
N HIS A 94 10.74 15.81 -3.00
CA HIS A 94 11.71 15.54 -1.95
C HIS A 94 11.11 14.71 -0.80
N THR A 95 11.92 13.83 -0.24
CA THR A 95 11.62 13.04 0.95
C THR A 95 12.87 12.94 1.82
N CYS A 96 12.69 12.54 3.08
CA CYS A 96 13.78 12.27 4.01
C CYS A 96 13.81 10.81 4.47
N LYS A 97 12.91 9.97 3.95
CA LYS A 97 12.77 8.57 4.35
C LYS A 97 12.29 7.72 3.17
N SER A 98 12.77 6.48 3.14
CA SER A 98 12.34 5.40 2.22
C SER A 98 11.20 4.53 2.78
N ASN A 99 10.77 4.76 4.02
CA ASN A 99 9.65 4.06 4.64
C ASN A 99 8.82 5.04 5.44
N TRP A 100 7.56 5.22 5.06
CA TRP A 100 6.65 6.21 5.64
C TRP A 100 5.70 5.62 6.68
N HIS A 101 5.69 4.31 6.84
CA HIS A 101 4.90 3.64 7.85
C HIS A 101 5.43 3.88 9.27
N ARG A 102 6.75 4.10 9.44
CA ARG A 102 7.38 4.22 10.76
C ARG A 102 8.59 5.14 10.83
N GLY A 103 8.91 5.58 12.05
CA GLY A 103 10.13 6.34 12.36
C GLY A 103 10.06 7.81 11.92
N TRP A 104 8.87 8.41 11.97
CA TRP A 104 8.69 9.85 11.92
C TRP A 104 8.86 10.45 13.30
N ASP A 105 9.31 11.71 13.36
CA ASP A 105 9.26 12.51 14.57
C ASP A 105 7.85 13.12 14.70
N TRP A 106 7.15 12.78 15.79
CA TRP A 106 5.79 13.24 16.11
C TRP A 106 5.75 14.24 17.27
N THR A 107 6.90 14.70 17.78
CA THR A 107 6.99 15.62 18.93
C THR A 107 6.15 16.89 18.77
N SER A 108 5.96 17.34 17.52
CA SER A 108 5.17 18.53 17.19
C SER A 108 3.71 18.29 16.84
N GLY A 109 3.22 17.05 16.96
CA GLY A 109 1.85 16.65 16.57
C GLY A 109 1.64 16.45 15.06
N VAL A 110 2.62 16.82 14.23
CA VAL A 110 2.70 16.52 12.79
C VAL A 110 3.97 15.71 12.52
N ASN A 111 3.94 14.87 11.48
CA ASN A 111 5.08 14.04 11.11
C ASN A 111 6.22 14.90 10.54
N LYS A 112 7.40 14.80 11.15
CA LYS A 112 8.61 15.50 10.73
C LYS A 112 9.75 14.52 10.47
N CYS A 113 10.66 14.93 9.60
CA CYS A 113 11.91 14.20 9.36
C CYS A 113 12.66 14.04 10.69
N PRO A 114 13.03 12.82 11.09
CA PRO A 114 13.78 12.59 12.32
C PRO A 114 15.18 13.20 12.23
N ALA A 115 15.82 13.43 13.38
CA ALA A 115 17.18 13.95 13.44
C ALA A 115 18.14 13.07 12.61
N GLY A 116 18.97 13.72 11.77
CA GLY A 116 19.92 13.05 10.87
C GLY A 116 19.32 12.59 9.53
N ALA A 117 18.00 12.62 9.35
CA ALA A 117 17.37 12.29 8.07
C ALA A 117 17.38 13.51 7.13
N LEU A 118 18.29 13.48 6.16
CA LEU A 118 18.47 14.55 5.17
C LEU A 118 17.36 14.50 4.11
N CYS A 119 16.75 15.65 3.82
CA CYS A 119 15.86 15.79 2.67
C CYS A 119 16.65 15.69 1.37
N ARG A 120 16.28 14.73 0.53
CA ARG A 120 16.85 14.52 -0.81
C ARG A 120 15.70 14.25 -1.79
N THR A 121 16.01 14.11 -3.07
CA THR A 121 15.01 13.76 -4.10
C THR A 121 14.39 12.40 -3.83
N PHE A 122 13.16 12.18 -4.28
CA PHE A 122 12.49 10.89 -4.21
C PHE A 122 13.33 9.81 -4.89
N GLU A 123 13.90 10.10 -6.06
CA GLU A 123 14.79 9.18 -6.78
C GLU A 123 15.97 8.69 -5.91
N SER A 124 16.52 9.53 -5.03
CA SER A 124 17.62 9.11 -4.15
C SER A 124 17.21 8.11 -3.07
N TYR A 125 15.96 8.18 -2.60
CA TYR A 125 15.41 7.23 -1.60
C TYR A 125 14.69 6.05 -2.27
N PHE A 126 14.22 6.24 -3.51
CA PHE A 126 13.45 5.30 -4.31
C PHE A 126 14.02 5.27 -5.73
N PRO A 127 15.13 4.55 -5.96
CA PRO A 127 15.82 4.56 -7.25
C PRO A 127 15.01 3.93 -8.39
N THR A 128 14.01 3.12 -8.07
CA THR A 128 13.14 2.46 -9.04
C THR A 128 11.66 2.60 -8.64
N PRO A 129 10.72 2.44 -9.59
CA PRO A 129 9.30 2.41 -9.29
C PRO A 129 8.94 1.37 -8.23
N ALA A 130 9.49 0.15 -8.35
CA ALA A 130 9.29 -0.90 -7.36
C ALA A 130 9.78 -0.50 -5.96
N ALA A 131 10.93 0.17 -5.86
CA ALA A 131 11.41 0.67 -4.57
C ALA A 131 10.42 1.65 -3.93
N LEU A 132 9.76 2.50 -4.72
CA LEU A 132 8.71 3.39 -4.24
C LEU A 132 7.46 2.60 -3.80
N CYS A 133 6.83 1.88 -4.71
CA CYS A 133 5.52 1.26 -4.47
C CYS A 133 5.58 0.21 -3.37
N GLU A 134 6.65 -0.57 -3.30
CA GLU A 134 6.83 -1.62 -2.29
C GLU A 134 7.43 -1.06 -0.99
N GLY A 135 8.38 -0.12 -1.08
CA GLY A 135 9.11 0.37 0.08
C GLY A 135 8.34 1.41 0.92
N LEU A 136 7.61 2.31 0.26
CA LEU A 136 6.98 3.47 0.91
C LEU A 136 6.07 3.06 2.07
N TRP A 137 5.22 2.06 1.84
CA TRP A 137 4.26 1.54 2.81
C TRP A 137 4.62 0.17 3.38
N SER A 138 5.92 -0.16 3.43
CA SER A 138 6.40 -1.43 4.02
C SER A 138 5.72 -2.67 3.42
N HIS A 139 5.74 -2.84 2.10
CA HIS A 139 5.13 -3.96 1.38
C HIS A 139 3.59 -4.03 1.45
N SER A 140 2.91 -2.90 1.63
CA SER A 140 1.45 -2.87 1.39
C SER A 140 1.12 -3.20 -0.07
N TYR A 141 1.96 -2.76 -1.00
CA TYR A 141 1.88 -3.10 -2.42
C TYR A 141 3.07 -3.95 -2.83
N LYS A 142 2.82 -4.77 -3.86
CA LYS A 142 3.82 -5.49 -4.62
C LYS A 142 3.59 -5.19 -6.09
N VAL A 143 4.63 -4.81 -6.83
CA VAL A 143 4.45 -4.48 -8.24
C VAL A 143 4.20 -5.77 -9.02
N SER A 144 3.11 -5.79 -9.77
CA SER A 144 2.75 -6.87 -10.66
C SER A 144 3.39 -6.67 -12.02
N ASN A 145 3.78 -7.76 -12.69
CA ASN A 145 4.26 -7.71 -14.08
C ASN A 145 3.11 -7.53 -15.10
N TYR A 146 1.87 -7.68 -14.65
CA TYR A 146 0.70 -7.51 -15.49
C TYR A 146 0.43 -6.02 -15.79
N SER A 147 -0.04 -5.79 -17.01
CA SER A 147 -0.50 -4.48 -17.45
C SER A 147 -1.90 -4.18 -16.94
N ARG A 148 -2.22 -2.88 -16.87
CA ARG A 148 -3.60 -2.39 -16.70
C ARG A 148 -4.57 -3.08 -17.67
N GLY A 149 -5.79 -3.34 -17.21
CA GLY A 149 -6.84 -4.01 -17.99
C GLY A 149 -6.68 -5.53 -18.15
N SER A 150 -5.62 -6.14 -17.60
CA SER A 150 -5.40 -7.59 -17.66
C SER A 150 -6.34 -8.43 -16.78
N GLY A 151 -7.07 -7.81 -15.84
CA GLY A 151 -7.82 -8.53 -14.80
C GLY A 151 -6.92 -9.25 -13.78
N ARG A 152 -5.61 -8.95 -13.75
CA ARG A 152 -4.61 -9.64 -12.91
C ARG A 152 -3.81 -8.72 -11.97
N CYS A 153 -4.05 -7.41 -12.01
CA CYS A 153 -3.43 -6.43 -11.15
C CYS A 153 -4.44 -5.34 -10.77
N ILE A 154 -4.28 -4.78 -9.57
CA ILE A 154 -5.08 -3.69 -9.05
C ILE A 154 -4.65 -2.38 -9.71
N GLN A 155 -5.64 -1.65 -10.19
CA GLN A 155 -5.48 -0.32 -10.76
C GLN A 155 -5.82 0.70 -9.68
N MET A 156 -4.89 1.63 -9.45
CA MET A 156 -5.06 2.73 -8.52
C MET A 156 -5.78 3.90 -9.19
N TRP A 157 -5.60 4.08 -10.50
CA TRP A 157 -6.34 5.04 -11.31
C TRP A 157 -7.26 4.32 -12.28
N PHE A 158 -8.54 4.69 -12.34
CA PHE A 158 -9.47 4.22 -13.37
C PHE A 158 -10.66 5.20 -13.50
N ASP A 159 -11.34 5.13 -14.63
CA ASP A 159 -12.55 5.91 -14.89
C ASP A 159 -13.77 5.17 -14.33
N SER A 160 -14.42 5.74 -13.31
CA SER A 160 -15.60 5.14 -12.69
C SER A 160 -16.79 5.00 -13.65
N ALA A 161 -16.85 5.80 -14.73
CA ALA A 161 -17.90 5.68 -15.73
C ALA A 161 -17.81 4.37 -16.53
N GLN A 162 -16.64 3.74 -16.56
CA GLN A 162 -16.39 2.46 -17.23
C GLN A 162 -16.47 1.25 -16.28
N GLY A 163 -16.90 1.48 -15.04
CA GLY A 163 -16.94 0.47 -13.98
C GLY A 163 -15.61 0.31 -13.24
N ASN A 164 -15.63 -0.48 -12.16
CA ASN A 164 -14.46 -0.72 -11.33
C ASN A 164 -13.70 -1.97 -11.80
N PRO A 165 -12.51 -1.83 -12.42
CA PRO A 165 -11.74 -2.98 -12.94
C PRO A 165 -11.19 -3.88 -11.83
N ASN A 166 -11.15 -3.41 -10.58
CA ASN A 166 -10.61 -4.18 -9.45
C ASN A 166 -11.55 -5.26 -8.95
N GLU A 167 -12.84 -5.22 -9.33
CA GLU A 167 -13.80 -6.27 -8.96
C GLU A 167 -13.43 -7.63 -9.56
N GLU A 168 -13.05 -7.65 -10.84
CA GLU A 168 -12.61 -8.87 -11.53
C GLU A 168 -11.31 -9.40 -10.90
N VAL A 169 -10.37 -8.51 -10.64
CA VAL A 169 -9.07 -8.85 -10.05
C VAL A 169 -9.26 -9.50 -8.68
N ALA A 170 -10.07 -8.88 -7.82
CA ALA A 170 -10.36 -9.42 -6.49
C ALA A 170 -11.02 -10.79 -6.56
N ARG A 171 -11.99 -10.97 -7.48
CA ARG A 171 -12.66 -12.27 -7.68
C ARG A 171 -11.67 -13.34 -8.14
N PHE A 172 -10.76 -13.00 -9.05
CA PHE A 172 -9.75 -13.94 -9.54
C PHE A 172 -8.83 -14.43 -8.42
N TYR A 173 -8.26 -13.51 -7.63
CA TYR A 173 -7.34 -13.88 -6.55
C TYR A 173 -8.05 -14.58 -5.39
N ALA A 174 -9.29 -14.18 -5.06
CA ALA A 174 -10.09 -14.89 -4.05
C ALA A 174 -10.34 -16.35 -4.46
N ALA A 175 -10.72 -16.60 -5.71
CA ALA A 175 -10.94 -17.95 -6.22
C ALA A 175 -9.67 -18.80 -6.15
N ALA A 176 -8.52 -18.25 -6.54
CA ALA A 176 -7.23 -18.96 -6.46
C ALA A 176 -6.84 -19.34 -5.02
N MET A 177 -7.12 -18.47 -4.03
CA MET A 177 -6.85 -18.76 -2.62
C MET A 177 -7.76 -19.87 -2.06
N HIS A 178 -9.03 -19.92 -2.49
CA HIS A 178 -9.95 -20.99 -2.08
C HIS A 178 -9.57 -22.35 -2.66
N VAL A 179 -9.06 -22.40 -3.89
CA VAL A 179 -8.57 -23.65 -4.50
C VAL A 179 -7.38 -24.20 -3.71
N ASN A 180 -6.39 -23.36 -3.39
CA ASN A 180 -5.22 -23.80 -2.61
C ASN A 180 -5.59 -24.29 -1.20
N ALA A 181 -6.58 -23.67 -0.55
CA ALA A 181 -7.06 -24.13 0.75
C ALA A 181 -7.79 -25.50 0.64
N GLY A 182 -8.54 -25.72 -0.44
CA GLY A 182 -9.23 -26.99 -0.71
C GLY A 182 -8.29 -28.15 -1.01
N GLU A 183 -7.17 -27.89 -1.71
CA GLU A 183 -6.11 -28.87 -1.97
C GLU A 183 -5.34 -29.25 -0.69
N MET A 184 -5.05 -28.26 0.18
CA MET A 184 -4.42 -28.52 1.48
C MET A 184 -5.30 -29.40 2.38
N LEU A 185 -6.62 -29.19 2.38
CA LEU A 185 -7.57 -29.98 3.18
C LEU A 185 -7.67 -31.43 2.66
N HIS A 186 -7.68 -31.63 1.34
CA HIS A 186 -7.67 -32.97 0.73
C HIS A 186 -6.35 -33.71 0.98
N GLY A 187 -5.21 -33.01 0.94
CA GLY A 187 -3.91 -33.60 1.25
C GLY A 187 -3.81 -34.10 2.69
N ILE A 188 -4.32 -33.32 3.66
CA ILE A 188 -4.37 -33.72 5.07
C ILE A 188 -5.36 -34.88 5.28
N GLY A 189 -6.51 -34.85 4.62
CA GLY A 189 -7.49 -35.94 4.67
C GLY A 189 -6.91 -37.28 4.18
N GLY A 190 -6.19 -37.25 3.04
CA GLY A 190 -5.51 -38.44 2.51
C GLY A 190 -4.39 -38.97 3.42
N LEU A 191 -3.64 -38.09 4.09
CA LEU A 191 -2.59 -38.47 5.04
C LEU A 191 -3.17 -39.11 6.31
N LEU A 192 -4.28 -38.58 6.83
CA LEU A 192 -4.94 -39.13 8.02
C LEU A 192 -5.60 -40.49 7.73
N LEU A 193 -6.21 -40.66 6.55
CA LEU A 193 -6.78 -41.94 6.11
C LEU A 193 -5.71 -43.03 5.93
N SER A 194 -4.55 -42.67 5.36
CA SER A 194 -3.44 -43.62 5.20
C SER A 194 -2.81 -44.01 6.54
N LEU A 195 -2.64 -43.06 7.47
CA LEU A 195 -2.18 -43.35 8.84
C LEU A 195 -3.16 -44.24 9.61
N ALA A 196 -4.48 -44.02 9.45
CA ALA A 196 -5.50 -44.86 10.06
C ALA A 196 -5.48 -46.29 9.52
N LEU A 197 -5.31 -46.46 8.20
CA LEU A 197 -5.20 -47.79 7.59
C LEU A 197 -3.96 -48.56 8.07
N MET A 198 -2.82 -47.87 8.16
CA MET A 198 -1.57 -48.47 8.65
C MET A 198 -1.70 -48.92 10.12
N LEU A 199 -2.38 -48.14 10.96
CA LEU A 199 -2.64 -48.49 12.35
C LEU A 199 -3.58 -49.71 12.48
N GLN A 200 -4.61 -49.79 11.64
CA GLN A 200 -5.53 -50.94 11.62
C GLN A 200 -4.83 -52.23 11.19
N LEU A 201 -3.99 -52.16 10.15
CA LEU A 201 -3.17 -53.30 9.69
C LEU A 201 -2.18 -53.77 10.76
N TRP A 202 -1.65 -52.85 11.58
CA TRP A 202 -0.73 -53.18 12.68
C TRP A 202 -1.43 -53.83 13.89
N LEU A 203 -2.71 -53.54 14.10
CA LEU A 203 -3.50 -54.12 15.20
C LEU A 203 -4.12 -55.48 14.85
N LEU A 204 -4.20 -55.83 13.57
CA LEU A 204 -4.81 -57.06 13.05
C LEU A 204 -3.78 -58.14 12.67
N GLY A 205 -2.48 -57.85 12.76
CA GLY A 205 -1.37 -58.78 12.55
C GLY A 205 -0.62 -59.07 13.84
#